data_AF-A0A7X9X589-F1
#
_entry.id   AF-A0A7X9X589-F1
#
_cell.length_a   1.000
_cell.length_b   1.000
_cell.length_c   1.000
_cell.angle_alpha   90.00
_cell.angle_beta   90.00
_cell.angle_gamma   90.00
#
_symmetry.space_group_name_H-M   'P 1'
#
loop_
_entity.id
_entity.type
_entity.pdbx_description
1 polymer ?
#
loop_
_entity_poly.entity_id
_entity_poly.type
_entity_poly.pdbx_seq_one_letter_code
_entity_poly.pdbx_strand_id
1 'polypeptide(L)'
;MNLDQERQAIRDELEAMRSQGVRRQDLSLHACKRLFFDLGVRPSMAAVRDLTQTGSASDIPKDIDHFWERIRNVSRVKVGAGAIPKALEERAGELLGALFEEAIVQAKVTLDSEREEIRAQISAADQRVRDADIRRDAADEAIKRSEARADAAWERLRALEAELLNATTHGNVQLEGLQTTTRRLDQENDALRQRLENEQTTNAGLRDRIDALHVELRQSTEHYAQQIKDAVAEAERRVKPMLVELDSLRSMAATYQSGVRDASRKEFEFIQQIAAAKTRADRLDAQLREQSDEVDALTKEVSTLRTQQGIDPAIASLLCSLVSAGRLSNEELDMIGTAADGHVTLPTRCPKCEEGEPELSQVDNRFELLCPECDHSSGLGESRLAAVSRFLSNDDPSALPTRLSTQ
;
A
#
# COMPACT_ATOMS: atom_id res chain seq x y z
N MET A 1 -108.42 21.50 -78.29
CA MET A 1 -108.14 22.95 -78.25
C MET A 1 -108.76 23.50 -76.99
N ASN A 2 -108.08 24.42 -76.31
CA ASN A 2 -108.62 25.01 -75.09
C ASN A 2 -109.77 25.97 -75.45
N LEU A 3 -110.85 26.03 -74.67
CA LEU A 3 -112.01 26.91 -74.94
C LEU A 3 -111.61 28.38 -75.12
N ASP A 4 -110.53 28.80 -74.46
CA ASP A 4 -109.97 30.15 -74.57
C ASP A 4 -109.28 30.40 -75.93
N GLN A 5 -108.69 29.37 -76.54
CA GLN A 5 -108.08 29.47 -77.88
C GLN A 5 -109.16 29.66 -78.96
N GLU A 6 -110.29 28.95 -78.83
CA GLU A 6 -111.43 29.09 -79.76
C GLU A 6 -112.11 30.45 -79.62
N ARG A 7 -112.27 30.96 -78.39
CA ARG A 7 -112.76 32.32 -78.15
C ARG A 7 -111.85 33.37 -78.77
N GLN A 8 -110.53 33.18 -78.68
CA GLN A 8 -109.59 34.11 -79.29
C GLN A 8 -109.66 34.07 -80.82
N ALA A 9 -109.74 32.88 -81.42
CA ALA A 9 -109.93 32.76 -82.87
C ALA A 9 -111.22 33.46 -83.36
N ILE A 10 -112.33 33.34 -82.61
CA ILE A 10 -113.58 34.04 -82.93
C ILE A 10 -113.40 35.56 -82.82
N ARG A 11 -112.63 36.07 -81.84
CA ARG A 11 -112.33 37.51 -81.75
C ARG A 11 -111.52 38.00 -82.95
N ASP A 12 -110.49 37.26 -83.33
CA ASP A 12 -109.63 37.59 -84.47
C ASP A 12 -110.44 37.57 -85.79
N GLU A 13 -111.34 36.60 -85.97
CA GLU A 13 -112.30 36.55 -87.08
C GLU A 13 -113.22 37.79 -87.11
N LEU A 14 -113.80 38.14 -85.96
CA LEU A 14 -114.69 39.31 -85.84
C LEU A 14 -113.93 40.62 -86.08
N GLU A 15 -112.65 40.70 -85.69
CA GLU A 15 -111.79 41.85 -85.95
C GLU A 15 -111.41 41.98 -87.43
N ALA A 16 -111.15 40.86 -88.10
CA ALA A 16 -110.98 40.82 -89.55
C ALA A 16 -112.25 41.23 -90.31
N MET A 17 -113.43 40.77 -89.87
CA MET A 17 -114.71 41.23 -90.43
C MET A 17 -114.97 42.71 -90.17
N ARG A 18 -114.52 43.23 -89.01
CA ARG A 18 -114.63 44.64 -88.67
C ARG A 18 -113.73 45.51 -89.57
N SER A 19 -112.51 45.08 -89.84
CA SER A 19 -111.59 45.81 -90.74
C SER A 19 -112.05 45.80 -92.20
N GLN A 20 -112.85 44.80 -92.60
CA GLN A 20 -113.53 44.74 -93.90
C GLN A 20 -114.79 45.60 -94.00
N GLY A 21 -115.20 46.29 -92.92
CA GLY A 21 -116.36 47.19 -92.91
C GLY A 21 -117.72 46.50 -92.82
N VAL A 22 -117.78 45.25 -92.33
CA VAL A 22 -119.04 44.51 -92.14
C VAL A 22 -119.96 45.23 -91.15
N ARG A 23 -121.27 45.20 -91.40
CA ARG A 23 -122.27 45.85 -90.54
C ARG A 23 -122.28 45.23 -89.14
N ARG A 24 -122.55 46.07 -88.14
CA ARG A 24 -122.59 45.67 -86.72
C ARG A 24 -123.58 44.54 -86.41
N GLN A 25 -124.73 44.48 -87.09
CA GLN A 25 -125.71 43.40 -86.93
C GLN A 25 -125.17 42.04 -87.43
N ASP A 26 -124.38 42.06 -88.50
CA ASP A 26 -123.81 40.83 -89.05
C ASP A 26 -122.69 40.30 -88.15
N LEU A 27 -121.95 41.19 -87.47
CA LEU A 27 -120.97 40.81 -86.44
C LEU A 27 -121.63 40.13 -85.23
N SER A 28 -122.76 40.67 -84.72
CA SER A 28 -123.48 40.06 -83.60
C SER A 28 -124.12 38.72 -83.97
N LEU A 29 -124.70 38.60 -85.18
CA LEU A 29 -125.23 37.33 -85.69
C LEU A 29 -124.13 36.30 -85.94
N HIS A 30 -122.96 36.72 -86.43
CA HIS A 30 -121.80 35.83 -86.60
C HIS A 30 -121.30 35.32 -85.25
N ALA A 31 -121.15 36.20 -84.26
CA ALA A 31 -120.79 35.81 -82.90
C ALA A 31 -121.82 34.85 -82.28
N CYS A 32 -123.12 35.08 -82.47
CA CYS A 32 -124.17 34.18 -82.00
C CYS A 32 -124.06 32.78 -82.64
N LYS A 33 -123.76 32.71 -83.95
CA LYS A 33 -123.56 31.44 -84.64
C LYS A 33 -122.34 30.69 -84.10
N ARG A 34 -121.19 31.36 -83.96
CA ARG A 34 -119.97 30.71 -83.49
C ARG A 34 -120.08 30.26 -82.03
N LEU A 35 -120.66 31.09 -81.17
CA LEU A 35 -120.97 30.72 -79.78
C LEU A 35 -121.85 29.47 -79.70
N PHE A 36 -122.93 29.42 -80.51
CA PHE A 36 -123.89 28.35 -80.43
C PHE A 36 -123.42 27.04 -81.09
N PHE A 37 -122.84 27.11 -82.30
CA PHE A 37 -122.48 25.92 -83.07
C PHE A 37 -121.09 25.37 -82.75
N ASP A 38 -120.11 26.23 -82.46
CA ASP A 38 -118.74 25.76 -82.22
C ASP A 38 -118.49 25.54 -80.74
N LEU A 39 -118.92 26.48 -79.89
CA LEU A 39 -118.66 26.42 -78.45
C LEU A 39 -119.79 25.75 -77.65
N GLY A 40 -120.94 25.49 -78.26
CA GLY A 40 -122.13 24.98 -77.55
C GLY A 40 -122.67 25.93 -76.48
N VAL A 41 -122.25 27.19 -76.48
CA VAL A 41 -122.64 28.21 -75.49
C VAL A 41 -123.85 28.97 -76.01
N ARG A 42 -124.89 29.08 -75.19
CA ARG A 42 -126.08 29.88 -75.50
C ARG A 42 -125.69 31.37 -75.68
N PRO A 43 -125.96 32.00 -76.84
CA PRO A 43 -125.66 33.42 -77.04
C PRO A 43 -126.40 34.28 -76.02
N SER A 44 -125.64 35.06 -75.26
CA SER A 44 -126.15 36.00 -74.25
C SER A 44 -125.61 37.39 -74.54
N MET A 45 -126.27 38.41 -73.99
CA MET A 45 -125.84 39.79 -74.09
C MET A 45 -124.37 40.00 -73.72
N ALA A 46 -123.95 39.40 -72.61
CA ALA A 46 -122.58 39.52 -72.12
C ALA A 46 -121.58 38.81 -73.05
N ALA A 47 -121.88 37.57 -73.47
CA ALA A 47 -120.99 36.79 -74.31
C ALA A 47 -120.81 37.38 -75.71
N VAL A 48 -121.89 37.86 -76.32
CA VAL A 48 -121.83 38.50 -77.63
C VAL A 48 -121.09 39.84 -77.54
N ARG A 49 -121.34 40.64 -76.50
CA ARG A 49 -120.64 41.91 -76.29
C ARG A 49 -119.15 41.73 -76.03
N ASP A 50 -118.76 40.70 -75.29
CA ASP A 50 -117.35 40.39 -75.02
C ASP A 50 -116.58 40.04 -76.30
N LEU A 51 -117.22 39.34 -77.24
CA LEU A 51 -116.61 38.97 -78.52
C LEU A 51 -116.65 40.10 -79.55
N THR A 52 -117.77 40.83 -79.66
CA THR A 52 -117.91 41.86 -80.69
C THR A 52 -117.34 43.22 -80.28
N GLN A 53 -117.13 43.46 -78.98
CA GLN A 53 -116.68 44.72 -78.37
C GLN A 53 -117.43 45.99 -78.88
N THR A 54 -118.57 45.81 -79.54
CA THR A 54 -119.31 46.85 -80.27
C THR A 54 -120.81 46.56 -80.22
N GLY A 55 -121.60 47.60 -79.92
CA GLY A 55 -123.07 47.53 -79.85
C GLY A 55 -123.67 48.24 -78.62
N SER A 56 -124.85 48.83 -78.81
CA SER A 56 -125.65 49.40 -77.71
C SER A 56 -126.27 48.29 -76.87
N ALA A 57 -126.55 48.57 -75.59
CA ALA A 57 -127.24 47.67 -74.68
C ALA A 57 -128.65 47.26 -75.18
N SER A 58 -129.24 48.03 -76.10
CA SER A 58 -130.57 47.78 -76.68
C SER A 58 -130.56 46.92 -77.95
N ASP A 59 -129.43 46.81 -78.66
CA ASP A 59 -129.42 46.27 -80.03
C ASP A 59 -128.88 44.83 -80.10
N ILE A 60 -128.00 44.44 -79.17
CA ILE A 60 -127.52 43.05 -79.07
C ILE A 60 -128.65 42.06 -78.71
N PRO A 61 -129.64 42.37 -77.83
CA PRO A 61 -130.72 41.43 -77.53
C PRO A 61 -131.59 41.16 -78.76
N LYS A 62 -131.89 42.20 -79.55
CA LYS A 62 -132.69 42.10 -80.78
C LYS A 62 -132.04 41.18 -81.82
N ASP A 63 -130.72 41.24 -81.95
CA ASP A 63 -129.99 40.36 -82.87
C ASP A 63 -129.96 38.91 -82.37
N ILE A 64 -129.83 38.69 -81.05
CA ILE A 64 -129.94 37.37 -80.43
C ILE A 64 -131.34 36.79 -80.66
N ASP A 65 -132.39 37.60 -80.47
CA ASP A 65 -133.77 37.20 -80.72
C ASP A 65 -134.00 36.86 -82.18
N HIS A 66 -133.48 37.68 -83.10
CA HIS A 66 -133.55 37.43 -84.53
C HIS A 66 -132.81 36.15 -84.93
N PHE A 67 -131.64 35.89 -84.34
CA PHE A 67 -130.90 34.64 -84.50
C PHE A 67 -131.75 33.43 -84.03
N TRP A 68 -132.35 33.51 -82.84
CA TRP A 68 -133.19 32.43 -82.31
C TRP A 68 -134.47 32.23 -83.11
N GLU A 69 -135.09 33.30 -83.61
CA GLU A 69 -136.25 33.21 -84.49
C GLU A 69 -135.88 32.52 -85.81
N ARG A 70 -134.71 32.85 -86.38
CA ARG A 70 -134.19 32.18 -87.58
C ARG A 70 -133.90 30.70 -87.33
N ILE A 71 -133.28 30.35 -86.19
CA ILE A 71 -133.07 28.94 -85.81
C ILE A 71 -134.39 28.22 -85.59
N ARG A 72 -135.35 28.82 -84.88
CA ARG A 72 -136.67 28.23 -84.65
C ARG A 72 -137.45 28.03 -85.95
N ASN A 73 -137.31 28.93 -86.91
CA ASN A 73 -137.94 28.80 -88.23
C ASN A 73 -137.28 27.70 -89.08
N VAL A 74 -135.97 27.52 -88.99
CA VAL A 74 -135.23 26.47 -89.73
C VAL A 74 -135.36 25.09 -89.07
N SER A 75 -135.47 25.03 -87.74
CA SER A 75 -135.54 23.78 -86.95
C SER A 75 -136.96 23.29 -86.65
N ARG A 76 -138.01 24.00 -87.09
CA ARG A 76 -139.40 23.57 -86.90
C ARG A 76 -139.73 22.37 -87.80
N VAL A 77 -139.53 21.16 -87.26
CA VAL A 77 -140.50 20.09 -87.50
C VAL A 77 -141.81 20.59 -86.88
N LYS A 78 -142.79 20.97 -87.70
CA LYS A 78 -144.11 21.41 -87.25
C LYS A 78 -144.82 20.23 -86.56
N VAL A 79 -144.63 20.03 -85.26
CA VAL A 79 -145.66 19.41 -84.43
C VAL A 79 -146.62 20.56 -84.08
N GLY A 80 -147.66 20.70 -84.90
CA GLY A 80 -148.67 21.75 -84.72
C GLY A 80 -149.35 21.61 -83.36
N ALA A 81 -149.58 22.74 -82.72
CA ALA A 81 -150.39 22.86 -81.50
C ALA A 81 -151.74 22.15 -81.69
N GLY A 82 -151.90 21.06 -80.96
CA GLY A 82 -153.08 20.22 -80.88
C GLY A 82 -152.73 19.09 -79.92
N ALA A 83 -153.61 18.77 -78.97
CA ALA A 83 -153.38 17.67 -78.04
C ALA A 83 -152.93 16.43 -78.84
N ILE A 84 -151.78 15.87 -78.46
CA ILE A 84 -151.27 14.64 -79.07
C ILE A 84 -152.40 13.60 -78.97
N PRO A 85 -152.80 12.93 -80.06
CA PRO A 85 -153.82 11.88 -79.99
C PRO A 85 -153.44 10.85 -78.92
N LYS A 86 -154.36 10.49 -78.02
CA LYS A 86 -154.07 9.59 -76.88
C LYS A 86 -153.32 8.31 -77.27
N ALA A 87 -153.64 7.73 -78.43
CA ALA A 87 -152.96 6.54 -78.94
C ALA A 87 -151.47 6.75 -79.28
N LEU A 88 -151.07 7.97 -79.66
CA LEU A 88 -149.66 8.32 -79.87
C LEU A 88 -148.96 8.68 -78.55
N GLU A 89 -149.69 9.29 -77.61
CA GLU A 89 -149.19 9.60 -76.27
C GLU A 89 -148.89 8.30 -75.47
N GLU A 90 -149.81 7.33 -75.51
CA GLU A 90 -149.63 6.01 -74.86
C GLU A 90 -148.44 5.26 -75.46
N ARG A 91 -148.32 5.19 -76.80
CA ARG A 91 -147.18 4.54 -77.47
C ARG A 91 -145.85 5.24 -77.20
N ALA A 92 -145.86 6.58 -77.12
CA ALA A 92 -144.67 7.34 -76.75
C ALA A 92 -144.29 7.11 -75.28
N GLY A 93 -145.27 7.02 -74.38
CA GLY A 93 -145.07 6.68 -72.98
C GLY A 93 -144.52 5.27 -72.78
N GLU A 94 -145.03 4.27 -73.51
CA GLU A 94 -144.52 2.90 -73.52
C GLU A 94 -143.07 2.84 -74.01
N LEU A 95 -142.75 3.52 -75.12
CA LEU A 95 -141.39 3.56 -75.65
C LEU A 95 -140.42 4.28 -74.72
N LEU A 96 -140.85 5.40 -74.12
CA LEU A 96 -140.05 6.12 -73.12
C LEU A 96 -139.85 5.28 -71.85
N GLY A 97 -140.86 4.52 -71.43
CA GLY A 97 -140.77 3.58 -70.31
C GLY A 97 -139.75 2.47 -70.59
N ALA A 98 -139.83 1.83 -71.75
CA ALA A 98 -138.88 0.79 -72.16
C ALA A 98 -137.44 1.33 -72.28
N LEU A 99 -137.26 2.52 -72.87
CA LEU A 99 -135.95 3.17 -72.93
C LEU A 99 -135.41 3.53 -71.53
N PHE A 100 -136.27 3.95 -70.62
CA PHE A 100 -135.89 4.25 -69.25
C PHE A 100 -135.49 2.99 -68.47
N GLU A 101 -136.23 1.89 -68.63
CA GLU A 101 -135.88 0.59 -68.04
C GLU A 101 -134.55 0.08 -68.57
N GLU A 102 -134.32 0.11 -69.88
CA GLU A 102 -133.05 -0.29 -70.49
C GLU A 102 -131.90 0.62 -70.00
N ALA A 103 -132.13 1.94 -69.90
CA ALA A 103 -131.15 2.86 -69.36
C ALA A 103 -130.81 2.57 -67.88
N ILE A 104 -131.80 2.19 -67.06
CA ILE A 104 -131.57 1.77 -65.67
C ILE A 104 -130.75 0.48 -65.62
N VAL A 105 -131.08 -0.51 -66.46
CA VAL A 105 -130.34 -1.78 -66.52
C VAL A 105 -128.88 -1.53 -66.91
N GLN A 106 -128.64 -0.75 -67.96
CA GLN A 106 -127.30 -0.37 -68.38
C GLN A 106 -126.56 0.42 -67.30
N ALA A 107 -127.21 1.39 -66.66
CA ALA A 107 -126.59 2.15 -65.57
C ALA A 107 -126.19 1.28 -64.38
N LYS A 108 -127.00 0.26 -64.04
CA LYS A 108 -126.66 -0.71 -62.98
C LYS A 108 -125.47 -1.58 -63.38
N VAL A 109 -125.46 -2.12 -64.60
CA VAL A 109 -124.35 -2.94 -65.11
C VAL A 109 -123.05 -2.13 -65.12
N THR A 110 -123.08 -0.90 -65.62
CA THR A 110 -121.90 -0.02 -65.61
C THR A 110 -121.45 0.29 -64.19
N LEU A 111 -122.36 0.65 -63.28
CA LEU A 111 -122.02 0.92 -61.87
C LEU A 111 -121.42 -0.29 -61.16
N ASP A 112 -121.95 -1.50 -61.40
CA ASP A 112 -121.42 -2.71 -60.80
C ASP A 112 -120.04 -3.05 -61.38
N SER A 113 -119.82 -2.86 -62.69
CA SER A 113 -118.50 -3.01 -63.31
C SER A 113 -117.47 -2.01 -62.75
N GLU A 114 -117.85 -0.73 -62.60
CA GLU A 114 -116.99 0.30 -61.99
C GLU A 114 -116.67 -0.03 -60.53
N ARG A 115 -117.65 -0.56 -59.77
CA ARG A 115 -117.43 -1.01 -58.38
C ARG A 115 -116.47 -2.17 -58.30
N GLU A 116 -116.57 -3.14 -59.20
CA GLU A 116 -115.63 -4.27 -59.27
C GLU A 116 -114.22 -3.80 -59.64
N GLU A 117 -114.08 -2.90 -60.62
CA GLU A 117 -112.81 -2.30 -61.00
C GLU A 117 -112.17 -1.52 -59.84
N ILE A 118 -112.95 -0.68 -59.15
CA ILE A 118 -112.46 0.08 -57.98
C ILE A 118 -112.03 -0.87 -56.87
N ARG A 119 -112.81 -1.93 -56.57
CA ARG A 119 -112.41 -2.93 -55.57
C ARG A 119 -111.13 -3.66 -55.97
N ALA A 120 -110.98 -4.01 -57.24
CA ALA A 120 -109.76 -4.62 -57.76
C ALA A 120 -108.57 -3.66 -57.61
N GLN A 121 -108.72 -2.38 -57.97
CA GLN A 121 -107.69 -1.36 -57.80
C GLN A 121 -107.29 -1.13 -56.35
N ILE A 122 -108.27 -1.09 -55.42
CA ILE A 122 -108.02 -0.99 -53.98
C ILE A 122 -107.22 -2.21 -53.51
N SER A 123 -107.65 -3.43 -53.87
CA SER A 123 -106.92 -4.64 -53.47
C SER A 123 -105.49 -4.69 -54.01
N ALA A 124 -105.28 -4.22 -55.25
CA ALA A 124 -103.95 -4.14 -55.87
C ALA A 124 -103.10 -3.01 -55.27
N ALA A 125 -103.72 -1.93 -54.79
CA ALA A 125 -103.02 -0.88 -54.06
C ALA A 125 -102.61 -1.38 -52.66
N ASP A 126 -103.50 -2.03 -51.94
CA ASP A 126 -103.23 -2.61 -50.61
C ASP A 126 -102.11 -3.65 -50.66
N GLN A 127 -102.10 -4.51 -51.69
CA GLN A 127 -101.00 -5.47 -51.90
C GLN A 127 -99.67 -4.75 -52.15
N ARG A 128 -99.64 -3.71 -52.99
CA ARG A 128 -98.43 -2.92 -53.25
C ARG A 128 -97.91 -2.22 -52.00
N VAL A 129 -98.81 -1.72 -51.14
CA VAL A 129 -98.43 -1.11 -49.85
C VAL A 129 -97.82 -2.15 -48.92
N ARG A 130 -98.47 -3.31 -48.76
CA ARG A 130 -97.93 -4.41 -47.91
C ARG A 130 -96.56 -4.88 -48.40
N ASP A 131 -96.40 -5.05 -49.71
CA ASP A 131 -95.11 -5.46 -50.29
C ASP A 131 -94.03 -4.39 -50.09
N ALA A 132 -94.39 -3.11 -50.18
CA ALA A 132 -93.48 -2.00 -49.90
C ALA A 132 -93.07 -1.95 -48.43
N ASP A 133 -94.01 -2.17 -47.50
CA ASP A 133 -93.74 -2.22 -46.06
C ASP A 133 -92.81 -3.39 -45.71
N ILE A 134 -93.06 -4.59 -46.26
CA ILE A 134 -92.18 -5.75 -46.08
C ILE A 134 -90.77 -5.46 -46.60
N ARG A 135 -90.64 -4.82 -47.76
CA ARG A 135 -89.33 -4.44 -48.32
C ARG A 135 -88.64 -3.38 -47.46
N ARG A 136 -89.38 -2.41 -46.94
CA ARG A 136 -88.84 -1.38 -46.06
C ARG A 136 -88.32 -1.99 -44.76
N ASP A 137 -89.13 -2.81 -44.10
CA ASP A 137 -88.74 -3.45 -42.84
C ASP A 137 -87.54 -4.39 -43.04
N ALA A 138 -87.47 -5.11 -44.16
CA ALA A 138 -86.31 -5.92 -44.51
C ALA A 138 -85.03 -5.08 -44.75
N ALA A 139 -85.17 -3.91 -45.38
CA ALA A 139 -84.07 -2.97 -45.58
C ALA A 139 -83.60 -2.35 -44.25
N ASP A 140 -84.54 -1.95 -43.38
CA ASP A 140 -84.24 -1.39 -42.06
C ASP A 140 -83.50 -2.41 -41.19
N GLU A 141 -83.92 -3.67 -41.19
CA GLU A 141 -83.20 -4.74 -40.48
C GLU A 141 -81.84 -5.07 -41.12
N ALA A 142 -81.66 -4.87 -42.42
CA ALA A 142 -80.34 -4.97 -43.05
C ALA A 142 -79.43 -3.82 -42.62
N ILE A 143 -79.95 -2.59 -42.57
CA ILE A 143 -79.22 -1.40 -42.11
C ILE A 143 -78.78 -1.57 -40.67
N LYS A 144 -79.70 -1.89 -39.74
CA LYS A 144 -79.38 -2.13 -38.32
C LYS A 144 -78.30 -3.20 -38.14
N ARG A 145 -78.37 -4.30 -38.88
CA ARG A 145 -77.34 -5.35 -38.84
C ARG A 145 -75.99 -4.86 -39.37
N SER A 146 -75.99 -3.99 -40.38
CA SER A 146 -74.75 -3.41 -40.92
C SER A 146 -74.14 -2.39 -39.97
N GLU A 147 -74.95 -1.55 -39.32
CA GLU A 147 -74.54 -0.58 -38.31
C GLU A 147 -73.95 -1.30 -37.10
N ALA A 148 -74.63 -2.32 -36.57
CA ALA A 148 -74.11 -3.12 -35.46
C ALA A 148 -72.76 -3.80 -35.80
N ARG A 149 -72.57 -4.23 -37.06
CA ARG A 149 -71.26 -4.76 -37.52
C ARG A 149 -70.20 -3.68 -37.61
N ALA A 150 -70.56 -2.48 -38.07
CA ALA A 150 -69.66 -1.34 -38.15
C ALA A 150 -69.24 -0.88 -36.75
N ASP A 151 -70.16 -0.78 -35.80
CA ASP A 151 -69.88 -0.43 -34.40
C ASP A 151 -68.95 -1.44 -33.74
N ALA A 152 -69.23 -2.74 -33.90
CA ALA A 152 -68.35 -3.80 -33.40
C ALA A 152 -66.95 -3.77 -34.05
N ALA A 153 -66.85 -3.38 -35.33
CA ALA A 153 -65.56 -3.19 -36.00
C ALA A 153 -64.81 -1.97 -35.45
N TRP A 154 -65.51 -0.86 -35.19
CA TRP A 154 -64.94 0.34 -34.57
C TRP A 154 -64.44 0.09 -33.15
N GLU A 155 -65.18 -0.68 -32.34
CA GLU A 155 -64.73 -1.07 -31.00
C GLU A 155 -63.46 -1.91 -31.07
N ARG A 156 -63.37 -2.86 -32.01
CA ARG A 156 -62.15 -3.64 -32.24
C ARG A 156 -60.98 -2.77 -32.68
N LEU A 157 -61.22 -1.80 -33.56
CA LEU A 157 -60.17 -0.85 -33.97
C LEU A 157 -59.66 -0.04 -32.77
N ARG A 158 -60.55 0.49 -31.94
CA ARG A 158 -60.14 1.22 -30.72
C ARG A 158 -59.37 0.34 -29.74
N ALA A 159 -59.79 -0.92 -29.57
CA ALA A 159 -59.07 -1.87 -28.72
C ALA A 159 -57.66 -2.16 -29.25
N LEU A 160 -57.54 -2.41 -30.56
CA LEU A 160 -56.25 -2.64 -31.22
C LEU A 160 -55.35 -1.40 -31.19
N GLU A 161 -55.90 -0.19 -31.36
CA GLU A 161 -55.16 1.06 -31.22
C GLU A 161 -54.63 1.25 -29.79
N ALA A 162 -55.45 0.95 -28.78
CA ALA A 162 -55.01 1.00 -27.39
C ALA A 162 -53.92 -0.05 -27.09
N GLU A 163 -54.05 -1.27 -27.60
CA GLU A 163 -53.02 -2.31 -27.49
C GLU A 163 -51.71 -1.88 -28.19
N LEU A 164 -51.79 -1.26 -29.37
CA LEU A 164 -50.62 -0.77 -30.10
C LEU A 164 -49.93 0.38 -29.35
N LEU A 165 -50.69 1.33 -28.80
CA LEU A 165 -50.15 2.40 -27.96
C LEU A 165 -49.48 1.83 -26.71
N ASN A 166 -50.08 0.82 -26.08
CA ASN A 166 -49.47 0.15 -24.93
C ASN A 166 -48.20 -0.60 -25.31
N ALA A 167 -48.20 -1.34 -26.43
CA ALA A 167 -47.02 -2.07 -26.90
C ALA A 167 -45.87 -1.12 -27.29
N THR A 168 -46.18 -0.01 -27.96
CA THR A 168 -45.17 1.00 -28.35
C THR A 168 -44.60 1.73 -27.14
N THR A 169 -45.43 2.11 -26.16
CA THR A 169 -44.95 2.71 -24.90
C THR A 169 -44.08 1.75 -24.10
N HIS A 170 -44.49 0.49 -23.94
CA HIS A 170 -43.67 -0.53 -23.28
C HIS A 170 -42.36 -0.78 -24.03
N GLY A 171 -42.40 -0.85 -25.36
CA GLY A 171 -41.21 -0.98 -26.19
C GLY A 171 -40.24 0.19 -26.03
N ASN A 172 -40.75 1.42 -26.01
CA ASN A 172 -39.93 2.62 -25.78
C ASN A 172 -39.29 2.63 -24.39
N VAL A 173 -40.05 2.29 -23.34
CA VAL A 173 -39.52 2.19 -21.97
C VAL A 173 -38.45 1.11 -21.87
N GLN A 174 -38.63 -0.05 -22.52
CA GLN A 174 -37.62 -1.10 -22.58
C GLN A 174 -36.36 -0.64 -23.32
N LEU A 175 -36.51 0.05 -24.46
CA LEU A 175 -35.38 0.60 -25.21
C LEU A 175 -34.61 1.65 -24.40
N GLU A 176 -35.32 2.55 -23.72
CA GLU A 176 -34.71 3.55 -22.83
C GLU A 176 -34.00 2.88 -21.64
N GLY A 177 -34.62 1.86 -21.04
CA GLY A 177 -34.01 1.02 -20.00
C GLY A 177 -32.73 0.35 -20.49
N LEU A 178 -32.74 -0.26 -21.68
CA LEU A 178 -31.55 -0.85 -22.28
C LEU A 178 -30.47 0.20 -22.54
N GLN A 179 -30.82 1.34 -23.14
CA GLN A 179 -29.87 2.43 -23.40
C GLN A 179 -29.23 2.98 -22.13
N THR A 180 -29.98 3.14 -21.05
CA THR A 180 -29.44 3.58 -19.76
C THR A 180 -28.49 2.54 -19.17
N THR A 181 -28.83 1.24 -19.25
CA THR A 181 -27.92 0.17 -18.80
C THR A 181 -26.64 0.09 -19.63
N THR A 182 -26.73 0.22 -20.96
CA THR A 182 -25.54 0.27 -21.84
C THR A 182 -24.65 1.45 -21.48
N ARG A 183 -25.21 2.65 -21.33
CA ARG A 183 -24.45 3.84 -20.91
C ARG A 183 -23.75 3.62 -19.56
N ARG A 184 -24.41 2.95 -18.60
CA ARG A 184 -23.80 2.63 -17.30
C ARG A 184 -22.63 1.66 -17.47
N LEU A 185 -22.81 0.60 -18.25
CA LEU A 185 -21.75 -0.39 -18.51
C LEU A 185 -20.57 0.21 -19.28
N ASP A 186 -20.82 1.15 -20.20
CA ASP A 186 -19.75 1.87 -20.91
C ASP A 186 -18.94 2.73 -19.94
N GLN A 187 -19.62 3.48 -19.06
CA GLN A 187 -18.96 4.28 -18.00
C GLN A 187 -18.14 3.40 -17.05
N GLU A 188 -18.67 2.24 -16.64
CA GLU A 188 -17.95 1.27 -15.81
C GLU A 188 -16.72 0.70 -16.55
N ASN A 189 -16.86 0.36 -17.84
CA ASN A 189 -15.75 -0.12 -18.66
C ASN A 189 -14.65 0.93 -18.80
N ASP A 190 -15.00 2.18 -19.07
CA ASP A 190 -14.03 3.27 -19.19
C ASP A 190 -13.31 3.53 -17.87
N ALA A 191 -14.04 3.50 -16.73
CA ALA A 191 -13.43 3.60 -15.41
C ALA A 191 -12.47 2.43 -15.11
N LEU A 192 -12.83 1.21 -15.51
CA LEU A 192 -11.96 0.03 -15.37
C LEU A 192 -10.72 0.12 -16.27
N ARG A 193 -10.88 0.60 -17.51
CA ARG A 193 -9.75 0.85 -18.44
C ARG A 193 -8.78 1.87 -17.87
N GLN A 194 -9.27 3.00 -17.36
CA GLN A 194 -8.43 4.00 -16.71
C GLN A 194 -7.70 3.45 -15.49
N ARG A 195 -8.36 2.62 -14.66
CA ARG A 195 -7.70 1.94 -13.54
C ARG A 195 -6.60 1.00 -14.01
N LEU A 196 -6.86 0.22 -15.05
CA LEU A 196 -5.88 -0.70 -15.61
C LEU A 196 -4.67 0.06 -16.18
N GLU A 197 -4.88 1.15 -16.90
CA GLU A 197 -3.81 2.02 -17.40
C GLU A 197 -2.99 2.62 -16.27
N ASN A 198 -3.65 3.13 -15.22
CA ASN A 198 -2.96 3.63 -14.02
C ASN A 198 -2.11 2.54 -13.37
N GLU A 199 -2.65 1.34 -13.16
CA GLU A 199 -1.89 0.22 -12.60
C GLU A 199 -0.75 -0.24 -13.51
N GLN A 200 -0.91 -0.17 -14.83
CA GLN A 200 0.17 -0.48 -15.77
C GLN A 200 1.29 0.56 -15.69
N THR A 201 0.95 1.85 -15.60
CA THR A 201 1.96 2.92 -15.46
C THR A 201 2.68 2.87 -14.11
N THR A 202 1.98 2.57 -13.01
CA THR A 202 2.62 2.39 -11.69
C THR A 202 3.55 1.18 -11.71
N ASN A 203 3.12 0.05 -12.27
CA ASN A 203 3.97 -1.15 -12.41
C ASN A 203 5.19 -0.89 -13.30
N ALA A 204 5.05 -0.14 -14.39
CA ALA A 204 6.18 0.27 -15.22
C ALA A 204 7.19 1.10 -14.40
N GLY A 205 6.71 2.11 -13.65
CA GLY A 205 7.58 2.92 -12.79
C GLY A 205 8.26 2.13 -11.68
N LEU A 206 7.60 1.12 -11.10
CA LEU A 206 8.21 0.21 -10.12
C LEU A 206 9.29 -0.66 -10.75
N ARG A 207 9.09 -1.17 -11.97
CA ARG A 207 10.10 -1.93 -12.71
C ARG A 207 11.33 -1.08 -13.00
N ASP A 208 11.13 0.14 -13.50
CA ASP A 208 12.22 1.09 -13.75
C ASP A 208 13.00 1.39 -12.47
N ARG A 209 12.31 1.52 -11.32
CA ARG A 209 12.97 1.74 -10.03
C ARG A 209 13.77 0.53 -9.56
N ILE A 210 13.26 -0.69 -9.75
CA ILE A 210 13.98 -1.93 -9.45
C ILE A 210 15.24 -2.02 -10.30
N ASP A 211 15.14 -1.72 -11.60
CA ASP A 211 16.28 -1.75 -12.52
C ASP A 211 17.32 -0.71 -12.12
N ALA A 212 16.91 0.51 -11.75
CA ALA A 212 17.82 1.54 -11.23
C ALA A 212 18.54 1.06 -9.95
N LEU A 213 17.81 0.49 -8.98
CA LEU A 213 18.40 -0.04 -7.75
C LEU A 213 19.36 -1.21 -8.02
N HIS A 214 19.06 -2.08 -8.98
CA HIS A 214 19.97 -3.15 -9.39
C HIS A 214 21.26 -2.60 -10.01
N VAL A 215 21.17 -1.54 -10.82
CA VAL A 215 22.35 -0.86 -11.38
C VAL A 215 23.17 -0.21 -10.27
N GLU A 216 22.55 0.54 -9.35
CA GLU A 216 23.22 1.14 -8.19
C GLU A 216 23.89 0.09 -7.30
N LEU A 217 23.22 -1.05 -7.06
CA LEU A 217 23.77 -2.16 -6.30
C LEU A 217 24.99 -2.76 -7.02
N ARG A 218 24.92 -3.01 -8.33
CA ARG A 218 26.08 -3.49 -9.11
C ARG A 218 27.24 -2.51 -9.01
N GLN A 219 27.02 -1.23 -9.27
CA GLN A 219 28.06 -0.20 -9.21
C GLN A 219 28.70 -0.10 -7.81
N SER A 220 27.89 -0.10 -6.75
CA SER A 220 28.42 -0.07 -5.38
C SER A 220 29.20 -1.35 -5.04
N THR A 221 28.71 -2.53 -5.43
CA THR A 221 29.45 -3.79 -5.22
C THR A 221 30.77 -3.82 -5.99
N GLU A 222 30.81 -3.35 -7.24
CA GLU A 222 32.04 -3.19 -8.03
C GLU A 222 33.00 -2.21 -7.36
N HIS A 223 32.49 -1.08 -6.87
CA HIS A 223 33.28 -0.08 -6.17
C HIS A 223 33.88 -0.63 -4.87
N TYR A 224 33.10 -1.32 -4.03
CA TYR A 224 33.60 -1.96 -2.81
C TYR A 224 34.61 -3.06 -3.11
N ALA A 225 34.35 -3.89 -4.13
CA ALA A 225 35.30 -4.92 -4.55
C ALA A 225 36.63 -4.30 -5.00
N GLN A 226 36.59 -3.17 -5.71
CA GLN A 226 37.79 -2.45 -6.11
C GLN A 226 38.52 -1.83 -4.91
N GLN A 227 37.80 -1.19 -3.98
CA GLN A 227 38.39 -0.68 -2.74
C GLN A 227 39.08 -1.77 -1.92
N ILE A 228 38.46 -2.96 -1.79
CA ILE A 228 39.06 -4.10 -1.08
C ILE A 228 40.32 -4.56 -1.82
N LYS A 229 40.27 -4.71 -3.14
CA LYS A 229 41.46 -5.07 -3.94
C LYS A 229 42.60 -4.09 -3.75
N ASP A 230 42.32 -2.79 -3.81
CA ASP A 230 43.32 -1.74 -3.66
C ASP A 230 43.89 -1.70 -2.24
N ALA A 231 43.05 -1.85 -1.21
CA ALA A 231 43.49 -1.93 0.18
C ALA A 231 44.34 -3.17 0.46
N VAL A 232 43.99 -4.34 -0.10
CA VAL A 232 44.79 -5.57 0.00
C VAL A 232 46.12 -5.38 -0.73
N ALA A 233 46.12 -4.82 -1.95
CA ALA A 233 47.34 -4.56 -2.70
C ALA A 233 48.29 -3.59 -1.96
N GLU A 234 47.74 -2.55 -1.33
CA GLU A 234 48.52 -1.62 -0.50
C GLU A 234 49.05 -2.27 0.78
N ALA A 235 48.23 -3.08 1.46
CA ALA A 235 48.69 -3.87 2.61
C ALA A 235 49.81 -4.83 2.21
N GLU A 236 49.68 -5.52 1.08
CA GLU A 236 50.73 -6.37 0.53
C GLU A 236 52.02 -5.59 0.24
N ARG A 237 51.92 -4.39 -0.35
CA ARG A 237 53.11 -3.53 -0.61
C ARG A 237 53.83 -3.13 0.67
N ARG A 238 53.11 -2.92 1.78
CA ARG A 238 53.71 -2.57 3.09
C ARG A 238 54.28 -3.79 3.80
N VAL A 239 53.55 -4.92 3.76
CA VAL A 239 53.90 -6.13 4.50
C VAL A 239 55.06 -6.89 3.84
N LYS A 240 55.13 -6.95 2.50
CA LYS A 240 56.21 -7.68 1.79
C LYS A 240 57.63 -7.21 2.21
N PRO A 241 57.96 -5.90 2.23
CA PRO A 241 59.25 -5.43 2.72
C PRO A 241 59.49 -5.77 4.19
N MET A 242 58.49 -5.58 5.07
CA MET A 242 58.62 -5.91 6.49
C MET A 242 58.87 -7.41 6.72
N LEU A 243 58.25 -8.30 5.92
CA LEU A 243 58.52 -9.73 5.98
C LEU A 243 59.96 -10.05 5.54
N VAL A 244 60.45 -9.40 4.48
CA VAL A 244 61.85 -9.55 4.04
C VAL A 244 62.81 -9.03 5.12
N GLU A 245 62.52 -7.90 5.74
CA GLU A 245 63.29 -7.36 6.87
C GLU A 245 63.26 -8.32 8.06
N LEU A 246 62.09 -8.87 8.42
CA LEU A 246 61.95 -9.86 9.49
C LEU A 246 62.77 -11.12 9.20
N ASP A 247 62.78 -11.63 7.97
CA ASP A 247 63.58 -12.78 7.59
C ASP A 247 65.08 -12.47 7.60
N SER A 248 65.49 -11.27 7.20
CA SER A 248 66.89 -10.84 7.32
C SER A 248 67.31 -10.69 8.78
N LEU A 249 66.46 -10.14 9.65
CA LEU A 249 66.67 -10.06 11.10
C LEU A 249 66.71 -11.45 11.74
N ARG A 250 65.85 -12.39 11.32
CA ARG A 250 65.90 -13.80 11.76
C ARG A 250 67.20 -14.48 11.35
N SER A 251 67.66 -14.25 10.12
CA SER A 251 68.95 -14.75 9.63
C SER A 251 70.12 -14.16 10.44
N MET A 252 70.14 -12.84 10.66
CA MET A 252 71.15 -12.18 11.51
C MET A 252 71.10 -12.66 12.96
N ALA A 253 69.91 -12.88 13.52
CA ALA A 253 69.78 -13.43 14.87
C ALA A 253 70.30 -14.87 14.94
N ALA A 254 70.05 -15.68 13.91
CA ALA A 254 70.58 -17.04 13.82
C ALA A 254 72.12 -17.06 13.72
N THR A 255 72.71 -16.18 12.89
CA THR A 255 74.17 -16.06 12.80
C THR A 255 74.77 -15.53 14.10
N TYR A 256 74.15 -14.53 14.73
CA TYR A 256 74.57 -14.02 16.04
C TYR A 256 74.52 -15.12 17.11
N GLN A 257 73.42 -15.88 17.20
CA GLN A 257 73.31 -17.01 18.14
C GLN A 257 74.37 -18.09 17.86
N SER A 258 74.67 -18.39 16.60
CA SER A 258 75.75 -19.33 16.25
C SER A 258 77.12 -18.78 16.68
N GLY A 259 77.39 -17.49 16.46
CA GLY A 259 78.61 -16.82 16.90
C GLY A 259 78.76 -16.80 18.42
N VAL A 260 77.67 -16.58 19.16
CA VAL A 260 77.66 -16.67 20.64
C VAL A 260 77.96 -18.09 21.11
N ARG A 261 77.40 -19.12 20.47
CA ARG A 261 77.71 -20.53 20.80
C ARG A 261 79.18 -20.86 20.52
N ASP A 262 79.72 -20.41 19.40
CA ASP A 262 81.13 -20.62 19.05
C ASP A 262 82.07 -19.85 19.99
N ALA A 263 81.73 -18.62 20.38
CA ALA A 263 82.45 -17.86 21.39
C ALA A 263 82.40 -18.56 22.76
N SER A 264 81.23 -19.02 23.19
CA SER A 264 81.07 -19.78 24.44
C SER A 264 81.88 -21.08 24.42
N ARG A 265 81.99 -21.75 23.26
CA ARG A 265 82.83 -22.93 23.08
C ARG A 265 84.31 -22.60 23.22
N LYS A 266 84.78 -21.51 22.61
CA LYS A 266 86.17 -21.03 22.76
C LYS A 266 86.46 -20.59 24.19
N GLU A 267 85.53 -19.92 24.87
CA GLU A 267 85.64 -19.58 26.29
C GLU A 267 85.77 -20.83 27.15
N PHE A 268 84.98 -21.87 26.89
CA PHE A 268 85.10 -23.14 27.59
C PHE A 268 86.45 -23.82 27.34
N GLU A 269 86.97 -23.78 26.10
CA GLU A 269 88.32 -24.26 25.78
C GLU A 269 89.40 -23.46 26.52
N PHE A 270 89.28 -22.12 26.61
CA PHE A 270 90.20 -21.29 27.40
C PHE A 270 90.13 -21.61 28.90
N ILE A 271 88.94 -21.83 29.45
CA ILE A 271 88.77 -22.25 30.85
C ILE A 271 89.47 -23.60 31.09
N GLN A 272 89.35 -24.55 30.17
CA GLN A 272 90.08 -25.83 30.26
C GLN A 272 91.60 -25.63 30.22
N GLN A 273 92.11 -24.76 29.34
CA GLN A 273 93.54 -24.43 29.27
C GLN A 273 94.04 -23.80 30.58
N ILE A 274 93.26 -22.90 31.18
CA ILE A 274 93.57 -22.28 32.49
C ILE A 274 93.56 -23.35 33.60
N ALA A 275 92.59 -24.26 33.62
CA ALA A 275 92.57 -25.36 34.59
C ALA A 275 93.81 -26.29 34.43
N ALA A 276 94.21 -26.58 33.20
CA ALA A 276 95.42 -27.36 32.90
C ALA A 276 96.72 -26.60 33.25
N ALA A 277 96.74 -25.27 33.22
CA ALA A 277 97.84 -24.46 33.69
C ALA A 277 97.88 -24.39 35.22
N LYS A 278 96.72 -24.26 35.88
CA LYS A 278 96.59 -24.26 37.34
C LYS A 278 97.07 -25.57 37.96
N THR A 279 96.67 -26.71 37.42
CA THR A 279 97.16 -28.03 37.88
C THR A 279 98.67 -28.20 37.71
N ARG A 280 99.29 -27.55 36.71
CA ARG A 280 100.75 -27.49 36.58
C ARG A 280 101.39 -26.60 37.64
N ALA A 281 100.79 -25.44 37.93
CA ALA A 281 101.24 -24.56 39.01
C ALA A 281 101.14 -25.24 40.39
N ASP A 282 100.03 -25.91 40.69
CA ASP A 282 99.83 -26.65 41.95
C ASP A 282 100.89 -27.75 42.14
N ARG A 283 101.35 -28.40 41.06
CA ARG A 283 102.47 -29.37 41.13
C ARG A 283 103.80 -28.72 41.46
N LEU A 284 104.10 -27.56 40.89
CA LEU A 284 105.33 -26.82 41.20
C LEU A 284 105.31 -26.29 42.63
N ASP A 285 104.17 -25.84 43.13
CA ASP A 285 104.00 -25.43 44.53
C ASP A 285 104.22 -26.60 45.51
N ALA A 286 103.78 -27.81 45.16
CA ALA A 286 104.05 -29.00 45.96
C ALA A 286 105.56 -29.32 46.02
N GLN A 287 106.28 -29.20 44.90
CA GLN A 287 107.74 -29.38 44.86
C GLN A 287 108.48 -28.31 45.68
N LEU A 288 108.00 -27.06 45.67
CA LEU A 288 108.57 -25.99 46.49
C LEU A 288 108.41 -26.26 48.00
N ARG A 289 107.27 -26.82 48.42
CA ARG A 289 107.07 -27.21 49.82
C ARG A 289 108.00 -28.33 50.25
N GLU A 290 108.16 -29.35 49.41
CA GLU A 290 109.06 -30.48 49.68
C GLU A 290 110.52 -30.03 49.84
N GLN A 291 111.00 -29.12 48.99
CA GLN A 291 112.35 -28.54 49.13
C GLN A 291 112.49 -27.62 50.36
N SER A 292 111.41 -26.94 50.79
CA SER A 292 111.44 -26.10 52.00
C SER A 292 111.51 -26.95 53.28
N ASP A 293 110.79 -28.07 53.35
CA ASP A 293 110.82 -28.97 54.50
C ASP A 293 112.21 -29.62 54.67
N GLU A 294 112.92 -29.88 53.57
CA GLU A 294 114.32 -30.33 53.56
C GLU A 294 115.29 -29.32 54.20
N VAL A 295 115.08 -28.02 53.96
CA VAL A 295 115.90 -26.93 54.54
C VAL A 295 115.65 -26.78 56.04
N ASP A 296 114.41 -26.94 56.50
CA ASP A 296 114.06 -26.86 57.93
C ASP A 296 114.64 -28.03 58.75
N ALA A 297 114.76 -29.23 58.15
CA ALA A 297 115.39 -30.38 58.79
C ALA A 297 116.89 -30.16 59.03
N LEU A 298 117.62 -29.65 58.04
CA LEU A 298 119.05 -29.33 58.14
C LEU A 298 119.34 -28.22 59.18
N THR A 299 118.40 -27.30 59.36
CA THR A 299 118.54 -26.18 60.33
C THR A 299 118.41 -26.66 61.78
N LYS A 300 117.65 -27.74 62.05
CA LYS A 300 117.49 -28.33 63.39
C LYS A 300 118.72 -29.14 63.85
N GLU A 301 119.46 -29.76 62.95
CA GLU A 301 120.70 -30.48 63.34
C GLU A 301 121.79 -29.52 63.84
N VAL A 302 121.89 -28.32 63.26
CA VAL A 302 122.89 -27.30 63.65
C VAL A 302 122.63 -26.70 65.04
N SER A 303 121.37 -26.64 65.49
CA SER A 303 121.03 -26.06 66.80
C SER A 303 121.32 -27.01 67.98
N THR A 304 121.24 -28.33 67.77
CA THR A 304 121.49 -29.34 68.82
C THR A 304 122.96 -29.48 69.22
N LEU A 305 123.91 -29.18 68.32
CA LEU A 305 125.35 -29.27 68.59
C LEU A 305 125.91 -28.09 69.40
N ARG A 306 125.15 -27.00 69.59
CA ARG A 306 125.61 -25.78 70.28
C ARG A 306 125.35 -25.73 71.79
N THR A 307 124.56 -26.65 72.36
CA THR A 307 124.09 -26.57 73.76
C THR A 307 124.89 -27.38 74.79
N GLN A 308 126.06 -27.96 74.46
CA GLN A 308 126.77 -28.92 75.33
C GLN A 308 128.12 -28.45 75.93
N GLN A 309 128.35 -27.15 76.20
CA GLN A 309 129.59 -26.69 76.87
C GLN A 309 129.34 -25.66 78.00
N GLY A 310 129.33 -26.12 79.26
CA GLY A 310 129.38 -25.29 80.49
C GLY A 310 129.25 -26.10 81.80
N ILE A 311 130.30 -26.04 82.66
CA ILE A 311 130.57 -26.52 84.06
C ILE A 311 129.82 -27.77 84.61
N ASP A 312 130.60 -28.70 85.19
CA ASP A 312 130.18 -29.99 85.75
C ASP A 312 129.36 -29.84 87.07
N PRO A 313 128.14 -30.42 87.16
CA PRO A 313 127.20 -30.22 88.27
C PRO A 313 127.72 -30.66 89.66
N ALA A 314 128.73 -31.53 89.74
CA ALA A 314 129.29 -31.96 91.03
C ALA A 314 130.01 -30.82 91.77
N ILE A 315 130.72 -29.96 91.02
CA ILE A 315 131.49 -28.82 91.56
C ILE A 315 130.57 -27.73 92.08
N ALA A 316 129.41 -27.53 91.43
CA ALA A 316 128.41 -26.56 91.85
C ALA A 316 127.75 -26.91 93.20
N SER A 317 127.54 -28.20 93.49
CA SER A 317 126.95 -28.63 94.78
C SER A 317 127.87 -28.41 95.98
N LEU A 318 129.18 -28.58 95.79
CA LEU A 318 130.19 -28.39 96.83
C LEU A 318 130.26 -26.90 97.25
N LEU A 319 130.22 -26.00 96.26
CA LEU A 319 130.20 -24.55 96.48
C LEU A 319 128.95 -24.12 97.26
N CYS A 320 127.75 -24.65 96.94
CA CYS A 320 126.53 -24.33 97.67
C CYS A 320 126.56 -24.81 99.15
N SER A 321 127.18 -25.96 99.43
CA SER A 321 127.29 -26.49 100.80
C SER A 321 128.19 -25.62 101.70
N LEU A 322 129.28 -25.09 101.16
CA LEU A 322 130.23 -24.24 101.91
C LEU A 322 129.63 -22.89 102.31
N VAL A 323 128.72 -22.36 101.48
CA VAL A 323 127.96 -21.13 101.74
C VAL A 323 126.99 -21.32 102.90
N SER A 324 126.23 -22.42 102.90
CA SER A 324 125.26 -22.69 103.97
C SER A 324 125.90 -22.89 105.36
N ALA A 325 127.20 -23.23 105.40
CA ALA A 325 127.97 -23.39 106.63
C ALA A 325 128.67 -22.09 107.11
N GLY A 326 128.50 -20.96 106.42
CA GLY A 326 129.08 -19.67 106.79
C GLY A 326 130.60 -19.60 106.69
N ARG A 327 131.22 -20.43 105.84
CA ARG A 327 132.68 -20.60 105.76
C ARG A 327 133.38 -19.84 104.64
N LEU A 328 132.63 -19.12 103.79
CA LEU A 328 133.16 -18.32 102.70
C LEU A 328 133.05 -16.84 103.05
N SER A 329 134.14 -16.10 102.83
CA SER A 329 134.17 -14.66 102.99
C SER A 329 133.51 -13.95 101.80
N ASN A 330 133.06 -12.70 101.98
CA ASN A 330 132.40 -11.94 100.90
C ASN A 330 133.30 -11.75 99.66
N GLU A 331 134.62 -11.66 99.81
CA GLU A 331 135.55 -11.52 98.67
C GLU A 331 135.66 -12.82 97.84
N GLU A 332 135.51 -13.98 98.47
CA GLU A 332 135.55 -15.28 97.77
C GLU A 332 134.25 -15.54 96.99
N LEU A 333 133.13 -14.98 97.43
CA LEU A 333 131.83 -15.07 96.75
C LEU A 333 131.79 -14.23 95.46
N ASP A 334 132.44 -13.07 95.46
CA ASP A 334 132.50 -12.19 94.27
C ASP A 334 133.37 -12.81 93.16
N MET A 335 134.42 -13.58 93.49
CA MET A 335 135.24 -14.28 92.49
C MET A 335 134.52 -15.43 91.77
N ILE A 336 133.53 -16.08 92.40
CA ILE A 336 132.73 -17.15 91.78
C ILE A 336 131.69 -16.56 90.81
N GLY A 337 131.22 -15.33 91.07
CA GLY A 337 130.30 -14.61 90.20
C GLY A 337 129.04 -15.41 89.86
N THR A 338 128.55 -15.29 88.62
CA THR A 338 127.31 -15.94 88.16
C THR A 338 127.49 -17.36 87.65
N ALA A 339 128.71 -17.90 87.70
CA ALA A 339 129.06 -19.21 87.13
C ALA A 339 128.38 -20.40 87.84
N ALA A 340 127.93 -20.21 89.08
CA ALA A 340 127.22 -21.22 89.88
C ALA A 340 125.73 -20.92 90.07
N ASP A 341 125.20 -19.82 89.52
CA ASP A 341 123.85 -19.32 89.83
C ASP A 341 122.72 -20.26 89.36
N GLY A 342 122.97 -21.06 88.32
CA GLY A 342 122.04 -22.08 87.82
C GLY A 342 121.83 -23.25 88.81
N HIS A 343 122.67 -23.36 89.84
CA HIS A 343 122.65 -24.45 90.82
C HIS A 343 122.34 -23.99 92.25
N VAL A 344 122.05 -22.70 92.47
CA VAL A 344 121.75 -22.14 93.79
C VAL A 344 120.29 -22.40 94.18
N THR A 345 120.09 -23.13 95.28
CA THR A 345 118.77 -23.33 95.90
C THR A 345 118.49 -22.22 96.91
N LEU A 346 117.37 -21.53 96.76
CA LEU A 346 116.93 -20.48 97.69
C LEU A 346 116.46 -21.10 99.03
N PRO A 347 116.72 -20.45 100.18
CA PRO A 347 116.22 -20.92 101.46
C PRO A 347 114.70 -20.97 101.47
N THR A 348 114.09 -22.05 101.94
CA THR A 348 112.63 -22.20 101.94
C THR A 348 111.95 -21.49 103.11
N ARG A 349 112.72 -20.97 104.08
CA ARG A 349 112.18 -20.28 105.27
C ARG A 349 113.10 -19.15 105.68
N CYS A 350 112.50 -18.06 106.13
CA CYS A 350 113.20 -16.90 106.66
C CYS A 350 113.80 -17.21 108.04
N PRO A 351 115.11 -16.98 108.27
CA PRO A 351 115.75 -17.24 109.56
C PRO A 351 115.27 -16.31 110.68
N LYS A 352 114.58 -15.20 110.35
CA LYS A 352 114.13 -14.18 111.32
C LYS A 352 112.71 -14.39 111.84
N CYS A 353 111.78 -14.87 111.01
CA CYS A 353 110.37 -15.08 111.40
C CYS A 353 109.89 -16.54 111.28
N GLU A 354 110.72 -17.46 110.76
CA GLU A 354 110.47 -18.89 110.52
C GLU A 354 109.23 -19.28 109.68
N GLU A 355 108.32 -18.35 109.39
CA GLU A 355 107.08 -18.58 108.61
C GLU A 355 107.15 -18.04 107.17
N GLY A 356 107.92 -16.98 106.90
CA GLY A 356 107.99 -16.38 105.56
C GLY A 356 108.93 -17.10 104.59
N GLU A 357 108.51 -17.28 103.33
CA GLU A 357 109.36 -17.80 102.24
C GLU A 357 110.05 -16.62 101.51
N PRO A 358 111.39 -16.59 101.40
CA PRO A 358 112.09 -15.48 100.79
C PRO A 358 112.06 -15.53 99.26
N GLU A 359 111.75 -14.40 98.64
CA GLU A 359 111.69 -14.24 97.19
C GLU A 359 112.98 -13.59 96.67
N LEU A 360 113.52 -14.14 95.58
CA LEU A 360 114.68 -13.59 94.88
C LEU A 360 114.21 -12.63 93.79
N SER A 361 114.52 -11.35 93.92
CA SER A 361 114.33 -10.35 92.88
C SER A 361 115.66 -10.03 92.18
N GLN A 362 115.58 -9.73 90.88
CA GLN A 362 116.74 -9.26 90.11
C GLN A 362 116.47 -7.83 89.66
N VAL A 363 117.25 -6.89 90.18
CA VAL A 363 117.13 -5.45 89.90
C VAL A 363 118.50 -4.94 89.47
N ASP A 364 118.59 -4.35 88.27
CA ASP A 364 119.83 -3.83 87.67
C ASP A 364 121.01 -4.81 87.65
N ASN A 365 120.77 -6.04 87.19
CA ASN A 365 121.76 -7.12 87.09
C ASN A 365 122.36 -7.56 88.45
N ARG A 366 121.70 -7.19 89.56
CA ARG A 366 122.02 -7.61 90.92
C ARG A 366 120.84 -8.37 91.51
N PHE A 367 121.14 -9.26 92.44
CA PHE A 367 120.19 -10.17 93.07
C PHE A 367 119.93 -9.76 94.50
N GLU A 368 118.67 -9.72 94.90
CA GLU A 368 118.25 -9.43 96.28
C GLU A 368 117.26 -10.50 96.75
N LEU A 369 117.46 -11.00 97.97
CA LEU A 369 116.53 -11.89 98.65
C LEU A 369 115.78 -11.12 99.72
N LEU A 370 114.45 -11.12 99.63
CA LEU A 370 113.58 -10.36 100.50
C LEU A 370 112.48 -11.26 101.05
N CYS A 371 112.24 -11.19 102.37
CA CYS A 371 111.15 -11.89 103.03
C CYS A 371 109.92 -10.96 103.12
N PRO A 372 108.83 -11.25 102.40
CA PRO A 372 107.65 -10.37 102.36
C PRO A 372 106.91 -10.28 103.70
N GLU A 373 107.06 -11.27 104.59
CA GLU A 373 106.31 -11.31 105.86
C GLU A 373 106.95 -10.49 107.00
N CYS A 374 108.26 -10.21 106.96
CA CYS A 374 108.95 -9.50 108.05
C CYS A 374 109.96 -8.44 107.58
N ASP A 375 109.95 -8.11 106.28
CA ASP A 375 110.86 -7.16 105.62
C ASP A 375 112.36 -7.42 105.87
N HIS A 376 112.76 -8.66 106.14
CA HIS A 376 114.17 -9.01 106.21
C HIS A 376 114.73 -9.13 104.78
N SER A 377 115.81 -8.40 104.47
CA SER A 377 116.46 -8.41 103.16
C SER A 377 117.95 -8.72 103.27
N SER A 378 118.49 -9.44 102.28
CA SER A 378 119.93 -9.64 102.10
C SER A 378 120.68 -8.41 101.60
N GLY A 379 119.94 -7.41 101.10
CA GLY A 379 120.44 -6.35 100.23
C GLY A 379 120.88 -6.86 98.85
N LEU A 380 121.20 -5.94 97.94
CA LEU A 380 121.64 -6.23 96.57
C LEU A 380 123.04 -6.87 96.55
N GLY A 381 123.16 -8.04 95.92
CA GLY A 381 124.42 -8.76 95.65
C GLY A 381 124.66 -9.00 94.15
N GLU A 382 125.91 -9.29 93.74
CA GLU A 382 126.28 -9.43 92.32
C GLU A 382 126.05 -10.85 91.75
N SER A 383 125.76 -11.83 92.59
CA SER A 383 125.39 -13.20 92.19
C SER A 383 124.25 -13.74 93.05
N ARG A 384 123.50 -14.71 92.52
CA ARG A 384 122.41 -15.38 93.26
C ARG A 384 122.95 -16.07 94.50
N LEU A 385 124.16 -16.63 94.40
CA LEU A 385 124.86 -17.32 95.48
C LEU A 385 125.26 -16.36 96.62
N ALA A 386 125.69 -15.13 96.28
CA ALA A 386 126.02 -14.10 97.26
C ALA A 386 124.77 -13.57 98.01
N ALA A 387 123.64 -13.40 97.32
CA ALA A 387 122.39 -12.97 97.94
C ALA A 387 121.90 -13.98 99.01
N VAL A 388 122.01 -15.28 98.73
CA VAL A 388 121.62 -16.35 99.69
C VAL A 388 122.50 -16.35 100.93
N SER A 389 123.82 -16.18 100.77
CA SER A 389 124.76 -16.15 101.90
C SER A 389 124.46 -15.02 102.87
N ARG A 390 124.16 -13.82 102.35
CA ARG A 390 123.84 -12.65 103.16
C ARG A 390 122.48 -12.78 103.85
N PHE A 391 121.49 -13.34 103.17
CA PHE A 391 120.16 -13.58 103.71
C PHE A 391 120.15 -14.50 104.95
N LEU A 392 121.10 -15.42 105.06
CA LEU A 392 121.19 -16.37 106.19
C LEU A 392 121.94 -15.82 107.41
N SER A 393 122.54 -14.61 107.33
CA SER A 393 123.35 -14.02 108.40
C SER A 393 122.53 -13.00 109.22
N ASN A 394 122.34 -13.25 110.52
CA ASN A 394 121.29 -12.63 111.37
C ASN A 394 121.58 -11.21 111.91
N ASP A 395 122.28 -10.35 111.16
CA ASP A 395 122.58 -8.97 111.59
C ASP A 395 121.56 -7.97 111.00
N ASP A 396 120.81 -7.26 111.85
CA ASP A 396 119.92 -6.15 111.46
C ASP A 396 120.76 -4.91 111.08
N PRO A 397 120.74 -4.42 109.83
CA PRO A 397 121.44 -3.20 109.45
C PRO A 397 120.44 -2.05 109.24
N SER A 398 119.70 -1.66 110.28
CA SER A 398 119.01 -0.36 110.35
C SER A 398 119.68 0.55 111.39
N ALA A 399 120.97 0.85 111.18
CA ALA A 399 121.67 1.93 111.87
C ALA A 399 122.85 2.41 111.02
N LEU A 400 122.68 3.56 110.35
CA LEU A 400 123.73 4.34 109.69
C LEU A 400 124.81 4.81 110.69
N PRO A 401 126.03 5.09 110.21
CA PRO A 401 126.61 6.40 110.49
C PRO A 401 127.26 7.07 109.27
N THR A 402 126.75 8.27 108.99
CA THR A 402 127.48 9.53 108.82
C THR A 402 129.00 9.47 108.55
N ARG A 403 129.34 9.69 107.28
CA ARG A 403 130.26 10.71 106.74
C ARG A 403 131.77 10.74 107.12
N LEU A 404 132.51 11.08 106.05
CA LEU A 404 133.66 12.02 105.93
C LEU A 404 135.09 11.43 105.92
N SER A 405 135.62 11.43 104.70
CA SER A 405 136.83 12.17 104.27
C SER A 405 138.19 11.84 104.86
N THR A 406 139.09 11.43 103.96
CA THR A 406 140.33 12.13 103.52
C THR A 406 141.03 11.14 102.55
N GLN A 407 141.38 11.43 101.30
CA GLN A 407 141.75 12.64 100.55
C GLN A 407 141.06 12.70 99.18
#